data_AF-A0A9D4C185-F1
#
_entry.id   AF-A0A9D4C185-F1
#
_cell.length_a   1.000
_cell.length_b   1.000
_cell.length_c   1.000
_cell.angle_alpha   90.00
_cell.angle_beta   90.00
_cell.angle_gamma   90.00
#
_symmetry.space_group_name_H-M   'P 1'
#
loop_
_entity.id
_entity.type
_entity.pdbx_description
1 polymer ?
#
loop_
_entity_poly.entity_id
_entity_poly.type
_entity_poly.pdbx_seq_one_letter_code
_entity_poly.pdbx_strand_id
1 'polypeptide(L)'
;MWHKDLDNLVEIVDTYSDKIAAIRTCCGSISILILQVYLPAANHDISSFKNSVEQLWDICTVLTESNVIVIMGDFNARFPR
;
A
#
# COMPACT_ATOMS: atom_id res chain seq x y z
N MET A 1 6.76 -4.93 9.15
CA MET A 1 7.71 -4.44 10.16
C MET A 1 9.10 -4.60 9.57
N TRP A 2 9.83 -3.51 9.33
CA TRP A 2 11.18 -3.55 8.75
C TRP A 2 12.25 -3.54 9.84
N HIS A 3 13.51 -3.74 9.45
CA HIS A 3 14.63 -3.72 10.37
C HIS A 3 14.93 -2.28 10.81
N LYS A 4 15.11 -2.04 12.11
CA LYS A 4 15.36 -0.71 12.70
C LYS A 4 16.48 0.10 12.03
N ASP A 5 17.48 -0.60 11.48
CA ASP A 5 18.60 0.06 10.80
C ASP A 5 18.17 0.78 9.51
N LEU A 6 16.97 0.48 9.01
CA LEU A 6 16.37 1.10 7.83
C LEU A 6 15.47 2.30 8.18
N ASP A 7 15.27 2.64 9.47
CA ASP A 7 14.34 3.71 9.87
C ASP A 7 14.66 5.06 9.20
N ASN A 8 15.95 5.37 9.01
CA ASN A 8 16.38 6.61 8.35
C ASN A 8 16.18 6.61 6.83
N LEU A 9 15.86 5.46 6.25
CA LEU A 9 15.67 5.25 4.81
C LEU A 9 14.21 4.99 4.45
N VAL A 10 13.33 4.92 5.44
CA VAL A 10 11.90 4.62 5.26
C VAL A 10 11.10 5.85 5.67
N GLU A 11 10.27 6.31 4.73
CA GLU A 11 9.26 7.34 4.96
C GLU A 11 7.89 6.67 4.96
N ILE A 12 7.08 6.93 6.00
CA ILE A 12 5.67 6.53 5.99
C ILE A 12 4.93 7.52 5.09
N VAL A 13 4.27 6.99 4.06
CA VAL A 13 3.46 7.81 3.16
C VAL A 13 2.03 7.72 3.63
N ASP A 14 1.44 8.86 3.97
CA ASP A 14 0.05 8.91 4.38
C ASP A 14 -0.86 8.53 3.20
N THR A 15 -1.79 7.63 3.46
CA THR A 15 -2.82 7.24 2.51
C THR A 15 -4.16 7.61 3.13
N TYR A 16 -5.09 8.07 2.30
CA TYR A 16 -6.45 8.37 2.76
C TYR A 16 -7.29 7.08 2.96
N SER A 17 -6.66 5.91 3.01
CA SER A 17 -7.33 4.60 3.12
C SER A 17 -6.73 3.79 4.27
N ASP A 18 -7.58 3.41 5.22
CA ASP A 18 -7.23 2.53 6.35
C ASP A 18 -6.83 1.10 5.92
N LYS A 19 -7.11 0.74 4.66
CA LYS A 19 -6.80 -0.57 4.07
C LYS A 19 -5.45 -0.59 3.35
N ILE A 20 -4.77 0.54 3.19
CA ILE A 20 -3.56 0.64 2.38
C ILE A 20 -2.48 1.31 3.21
N ALA A 21 -1.51 0.54 3.69
CA ALA A 21 -0.32 1.11 4.28
C ALA A 21 0.71 1.38 3.18
N ALA A 22 1.29 2.57 3.16
CA ALA A 22 2.32 2.93 2.20
C ALA A 22 3.61 3.32 2.91
N ILE A 23 4.72 2.78 2.41
CA ILE A 23 6.05 3.23 2.80
C ILE A 23 6.86 3.53 1.55
N ARG A 24 7.66 4.57 1.61
CA ARG A 24 8.64 4.91 0.59
C ARG A 24 10.03 4.63 1.13
N THR A 25 10.89 4.10 0.28
CA THR A 25 12.32 3.99 0.59
C THR A 25 13.16 4.41 -0.60
N CYS A 26 14.26 5.10 -0.32
CA CYS A 26 15.19 5.57 -1.33
C CYS A 26 16.43 4.68 -1.33
N CYS A 27 16.71 4.05 -2.47
CA CYS A 27 17.93 3.28 -2.70
C CYS A 27 18.73 3.97 -3.81
N GLY A 28 19.62 4.87 -3.41
CA GLY A 28 20.38 5.71 -4.36
C GLY A 28 19.47 6.67 -5.12
N SER A 29 19.46 6.58 -6.45
CA SER A 29 18.61 7.40 -7.33
C SER A 29 17.20 6.84 -7.52
N ILE A 30 16.91 5.65 -6.98
CA ILE A 30 15.63 4.98 -7.16
C ILE A 30 14.80 5.17 -5.88
N SER A 31 13.62 5.75 -6.03
CA SER A 31 12.61 5.75 -4.99
C SER A 31 11.66 4.57 -5.21
N ILE A 32 11.45 3.76 -4.17
CA ILE A 32 10.58 2.60 -4.18
C ILE A 32 9.42 2.90 -3.25
N LEU A 33 8.20 2.83 -3.78
CA LEU A 33 6.97 2.90 -2.99
C LEU A 33 6.43 1.51 -2.80
N ILE A 34 6.36 1.05 -1.55
CA ILE A 34 5.78 -0.22 -1.17
C ILE A 34 4.38 0.05 -0.62
N LEU A 35 3.37 -0.50 -1.29
CA LEU A 35 1.97 -0.46 -0.89
C LEU A 35 1.60 -1.82 -0.33
N GLN A 36 1.30 -1.88 0.97
CA GLN A 36 0.71 -3.05 1.61
C GLN A 36 -0.80 -2.88 1.63
N VAL A 37 -1.50 -3.73 0.88
CA VAL A 37 -2.94 -3.65 0.67
C VAL A 37 -3.64 -4.75 1.46
N TYR A 38 -4.55 -4.35 2.35
CA TYR A 38 -5.42 -5.23 3.13
C TYR A 38 -6.79 -5.27 2.48
N LEU A 39 -6.88 -5.94 1.32
CA LEU A 39 -8.15 -6.05 0.63
C LEU A 39 -9.05 -7.12 1.26
N PRO A 40 -10.36 -6.84 1.36
CA PRO A 40 -11.33 -7.84 1.72
C PRO A 40 -11.28 -9.01 0.70
N ALA A 41 -10.86 -10.21 1.13
CA ALA A 41 -10.67 -11.35 0.21
C ALA A 41 -11.85 -12.35 0.08
N ALA A 42 -12.71 -12.50 1.09
CA ALA A 42 -13.90 -13.36 1.04
C ALA A 42 -15.07 -12.84 1.91
N ASN A 43 -16.31 -12.97 1.41
CA ASN A 43 -17.58 -12.57 2.06
C ASN A 43 -17.89 -11.06 2.09
N HIS A 44 -17.43 -10.31 1.09
CA HIS A 44 -17.66 -8.87 0.97
C HIS A 44 -18.47 -8.58 -0.28
N ASP A 45 -19.25 -7.51 -0.24
CA ASP A 45 -19.99 -7.07 -1.42
C ASP A 45 -19.03 -6.66 -2.55
N ILE A 46 -19.40 -6.99 -3.79
CA ILE A 46 -18.61 -6.69 -5.01
C ILE A 46 -18.32 -5.19 -5.15
N SER A 47 -19.24 -4.33 -4.69
CA SER A 47 -19.08 -2.88 -4.74
C SER A 47 -17.99 -2.40 -3.77
N SER A 48 -17.88 -3.04 -2.60
CA SER A 48 -16.83 -2.74 -1.62
C SER A 48 -15.44 -3.13 -2.14
N PHE A 49 -15.36 -4.25 -2.86
CA PHE A 49 -14.13 -4.66 -3.53
C PHE A 49 -13.72 -3.66 -4.62
N LYS A 50 -14.67 -3.29 -5.51
CA LYS A 50 -14.43 -2.31 -6.58
C LYS A 50 -13.95 -0.96 -6.03
N ASN A 51 -14.63 -0.43 -5.02
CA ASN A 51 -14.22 0.82 -4.38
C ASN A 51 -12.79 0.76 -3.82
N SER A 52 -12.39 -0.39 -3.26
CA SER A 52 -11.02 -0.55 -2.74
C SER A 52 -9.97 -0.64 -3.86
N VAL A 53 -10.33 -1.20 -5.02
CA VAL A 53 -9.47 -1.22 -6.22
C VAL A 53 -9.33 0.19 -6.82
N GLU A 54 -10.42 0.97 -6.85
CA GLU A 54 -10.40 2.37 -7.32
C GLU A 54 -9.48 3.22 -6.44
N GLN A 55 -9.59 3.11 -5.11
CA GLN A 55 -8.67 3.80 -4.19
C GLN A 55 -7.20 3.41 -4.42
N LEU A 56 -6.92 2.12 -4.65
CA LEU A 56 -5.56 1.66 -4.94
C LEU A 56 -5.04 2.26 -6.27
N TRP A 57 -5.89 2.33 -7.28
CA TRP A 57 -5.57 2.92 -8.57
C TRP A 57 -5.23 4.41 -8.46
N ASP A 58 -6.03 5.15 -7.71
CA ASP A 58 -5.84 6.58 -7.49
C ASP A 58 -4.52 6.85 -6.75
N ILE A 59 -4.23 6.09 -5.69
CA ILE A 59 -2.96 6.17 -4.96
C ILE A 59 -1.77 5.88 -5.88
N CYS A 60 -1.87 4.81 -6.69
CA CYS A 60 -0.81 4.48 -7.63
C CYS A 60 -0.60 5.63 -8.62
N THR A 61 -1.66 6.12 -9.24
CA THR A 61 -1.59 7.19 -10.24
C THR A 61 -0.92 8.46 -9.70
N VAL A 62 -1.30 8.89 -8.49
CA VAL A 62 -0.71 10.08 -7.85
C VAL A 62 0.77 9.88 -7.51
N LEU A 63 1.18 8.67 -7.14
CA LEU A 63 2.53 8.40 -6.63
C LEU A 63 3.49 7.80 -7.67
N THR A 64 3.03 7.49 -8.89
CA THR A 64 3.83 6.81 -9.93
C THR A 64 4.96 7.67 -10.50
N GLU A 65 4.76 8.99 -10.63
CA GLU A 65 5.69 9.85 -11.39
C GLU A 65 7.13 9.90 -10.84
N SER A 66 7.35 9.46 -9.61
CA SER A 66 8.68 9.49 -8.97
C SER A 66 9.09 8.17 -8.32
N ASN A 67 8.28 7.11 -8.42
CA ASN A 67 8.51 5.88 -7.65
C ASN A 67 8.34 4.62 -8.48
N VAL A 68 9.21 3.63 -8.25
CA VAL A 68 8.93 2.24 -8.59
C VAL A 68 7.90 1.72 -7.58
N ILE A 69 6.70 1.37 -8.06
CA ILE A 69 5.62 0.91 -7.19
C ILE A 69 5.71 -0.61 -7.03
N VAL A 70 5.73 -1.06 -5.78
CA VAL A 70 5.64 -2.46 -5.38
C VAL A 70 4.35 -2.63 -4.59
N ILE A 71 3.41 -3.40 -5.13
CA ILE A 71 2.15 -3.71 -4.46
C ILE A 71 2.28 -5.08 -3.82
N MET A 72 2.18 -5.13 -2.49
CA MET A 72 2.11 -6.34 -1.70
C MET A 72 0.70 -6.45 -1.12
N GLY A 73 0.11 -7.63 -1.20
CA GLY A 73 -1.22 -7.87 -0.66
C GLY A 73 -1.16 -8.97 0.38
N ASP A 74 -1.74 -8.72 1.56
CA ASP A 74 -2.27 -9.81 2.37
C ASP A 74 -3.73 -10.01 1.97
N PHE A 75 -3.93 -10.73 0.86
CA PHE A 75 -5.26 -11.16 0.42
C PHE A 75 -5.85 -12.26 1.32
N ASN A 76 -5.34 -12.44 2.55
CA ASN A 76 -5.90 -13.33 3.57
C ASN A 76 -6.26 -12.60 4.87
N ALA A 77 -6.24 -11.27 4.90
CA ALA A 77 -6.65 -10.49 6.07
C ALA A 77 -8.14 -10.73 6.38
N ARG A 78 -8.39 -11.65 7.33
CA ARG A 78 -9.70 -11.80 7.97
C ARG A 78 -9.85 -10.59 8.89
N PHE A 79 -10.88 -9.77 8.67
CA PHE A 79 -11.26 -8.79 9.68
C PHE A 79 -11.39 -9.51 11.02
N PRO A 80 -10.72 -9.06 12.10
CA PRO A 80 -11.03 -9.57 13.43
C PRO A 80 -12.52 -9.30 13.69
N ARG A 81 -13.23 -10.35 14.11
CA ARG A 81 -14.64 -10.30 14.48
C ARG A 81 -14.89 -9.32 15.63
#